data_AF-A0A919SVE0-F1
#
_entry.id   AF-A0A919SVE0-F1
#
_cell.length_a   1.000
_cell.length_b   1.000
_cell.length_c   1.000
_cell.angle_alpha   90.00
_cell.angle_beta   90.00
_cell.angle_gamma   90.00
#
_symmetry.space_group_name_H-M   'P 1'
#
loop_
_entity.id
_entity.type
_entity.pdbx_description
1 polymer ?
#
loop_
_entity_poly.entity_id
_entity_poly.type
_entity_poly.pdbx_seq_one_letter_code
_entity_poly.pdbx_strand_id
1 'polypeptide(L)' 'MFGNAAAGTPLMQAGPRAGIDLPLRILVWSQDGETRVAFRDPRTLAEGFLLAEQTGTLDRLRGVLDALVAEVSG' A
#
# COMPACT_ATOMS: atom_id res chain seq x y z
N MET A 1 8.38 -10.36 4.48
CA MET A 1 7.77 -9.51 3.42
C MET A 1 6.49 -8.93 3.97
N PHE A 2 6.33 -7.61 3.94
CA PHE A 2 5.03 -6.99 4.20
C PHE A 2 4.18 -7.16 2.94
N GLY A 3 3.08 -7.90 3.05
CA GLY A 3 2.20 -8.17 1.93
C GLY A 3 1.05 -9.06 2.36
N ASN A 4 -0.14 -8.51 2.43
CA ASN A 4 -1.34 -9.30 2.65
C ASN A 4 -1.76 -9.92 1.32
N ALA A 5 -1.44 -11.20 1.10
CA ALA A 5 -1.83 -11.92 -0.11
C ALA A 5 -3.34 -11.89 -0.35
N ALA A 6 -4.17 -11.86 0.70
CA ALA A 6 -5.62 -11.75 0.57
C ALA A 6 -6.08 -10.39 0.00
N ALA A 7 -5.27 -9.34 0.16
CA ALA A 7 -5.55 -8.03 -0.42
C ALA A 7 -4.86 -7.82 -1.79
N GLY A 8 -3.66 -8.38 -1.98
CA GLY A 8 -2.89 -8.22 -3.22
C GLY A 8 -3.35 -9.11 -4.37
N THR A 9 -3.72 -10.37 -4.10
CA THR A 9 -4.13 -11.32 -5.14
C THR A 9 -5.36 -10.86 -5.92
N PRO A 10 -6.44 -10.34 -5.28
CA PRO A 10 -7.59 -9.82 -6.03
C PRO A 10 -7.23 -8.64 -6.95
N LEU A 11 -6.27 -7.79 -6.55
CA LEU A 11 -5.81 -6.68 -7.39
C LEU A 11 -5.04 -7.19 -8.61
N MET A 12 -4.18 -8.20 -8.44
CA MET A 12 -3.49 -8.84 -9.57
C MET A 12 -4.44 -9.62 -10.49
N GLN A 13 -5.52 -10.19 -9.96
CA GLN A 13 -6.55 -10.83 -10.78
C GLN A 13 -7.36 -9.81 -11.59
N ALA A 14 -7.74 -8.68 -10.98
CA ALA A 14 -8.46 -7.61 -11.65
C ALA A 14 -7.59 -6.85 -12.67
N GLY A 15 -6.32 -6.62 -12.34
CA GLY A 15 -5.35 -5.95 -13.20
C GLY A 15 -3.97 -6.57 -13.04
N PRO A 16 -3.59 -7.56 -13.88
CA PRO A 16 -2.32 -8.28 -13.76
C PRO A 16 -1.08 -7.38 -13.74
N ARG A 17 -1.14 -6.25 -14.43
CA ARG A 17 -0.07 -5.24 -14.47
C ARG A 17 0.21 -4.61 -13.10
N ALA A 18 -0.76 -4.60 -12.18
CA ALA A 18 -0.56 -4.15 -10.80
C ALA A 18 0.50 -4.98 -10.05
N GLY A 19 0.81 -6.19 -10.53
CA GLY A 19 1.93 -7.00 -10.03
C GLY A 19 3.30 -6.33 -10.14
N ILE A 20 3.45 -5.27 -10.96
CA ILE A 20 4.68 -4.48 -11.06
C ILE A 20 4.90 -3.64 -9.79
N ASP A 21 3.81 -3.10 -9.24
CA ASP A 21 3.83 -2.22 -8.06
C ASP A 21 3.49 -2.97 -6.76
N LEU A 22 3.19 -4.27 -6.87
CA LEU A 22 2.98 -5.18 -5.75
C LEU A 22 4.22 -6.08 -5.53
N PRO A 23 4.55 -6.42 -4.27
CA PRO A 23 3.90 -5.98 -3.03
C PRO A 23 4.15 -4.49 -2.75
N LEU A 24 3.23 -3.87 -2.01
CA LEU A 24 3.39 -2.49 -1.55
C LEU A 24 4.69 -2.32 -0.75
N ARG A 25 5.32 -1.17 -0.89
CA ARG A 25 6.61 -0.85 -0.27
C ARG A 25 6.45 0.24 0.78
N ILE A 26 7.16 0.05 1.89
CA ILE A 26 7.24 1.01 3.00
C ILE A 26 8.72 1.37 3.18
N LEU A 27 9.00 2.66 3.29
CA LEU A 27 10.31 3.20 3.62
C LEU A 27 10.27 3.67 5.08
N VAL A 28 11.19 3.15 5.89
CA VAL A 28 11.41 3.57 7.27
C VAL A 28 12.85 4.06 7.38
N TRP A 29 13.06 5.24 7.95
CA TRP A 29 14.38 5.79 8.18
C TRP A 29 14.39 6.69 9.42
N SER A 30 15.59 7.00 9.91
CA SER A 30 15.76 8.00 10.96
C SER A 30 16.31 9.29 10.36
N GLN A 31 15.76 10.42 10.78
CA GLN A 31 16.21 11.75 10.40
C GLN A 31 16.02 12.68 11.59
N ASP A 32 17.07 13.44 11.95
CA ASP A 32 17.06 14.39 13.07
C ASP A 32 16.63 13.76 14.43
N GLY A 33 16.93 12.48 14.62
CA GLY A 33 16.55 11.72 15.82
C GLY A 33 15.10 11.22 15.82
N GLU A 34 14.31 11.51 14.78
CA GLU A 34 12.94 11.06 14.62
C GLU A 34 12.86 9.87 13.64
N THR A 35 11.99 8.91 13.93
CA THR A 35 11.63 7.85 12.98
C THR A 35 10.61 8.41 11.98
N ARG A 36 10.92 8.24 10.69
CA ARG A 36 10.08 8.68 9.57
C ARG A 36 9.62 7.46 8.80
N VAL A 37 8.36 7.48 8.36
CA VAL A 37 7.78 6.42 7.54
C VAL A 37 7.08 7.01 6.33
N ALA A 38 7.34 6.42 5.17
CA ALA A 38 6.72 6.83 3.91
C ALA A 38 6.32 5.60 3.08
N PHE A 39 5.26 5.76 2.31
CA PHE A 39 4.76 4.74 1.39
C PHE A 39 4.01 5.43 0.24
N ARG A 40 3.94 4.75 -0.91
CA ARG A 40 3.10 5.22 -2.03
C ARG A 40 1.64 4.95 -1.68
N ASP A 41 0.78 5.94 -1.90
CA ASP A 41 -0.66 5.77 -1.68
C ASP A 41 -1.20 4.67 -2.61
N PRO A 42 -1.73 3.55 -2.05
CA PRO A 42 -2.24 2.45 -2.87
C PRO A 42 -3.41 2.86 -3.75
N ARG A 43 -4.14 3.94 -3.44
CA ARG A 43 -5.23 4.46 -4.29
C ARG A 43 -4.74 4.88 -5.68
N THR A 44 -3.46 5.23 -5.81
CA THR A 44 -2.84 5.58 -7.11
C THR A 44 -2.80 4.39 -8.09
N LEU A 45 -2.93 3.16 -7.60
CA LEU A 45 -3.04 1.96 -8.43
C LEU A 45 -4.35 1.90 -9.23
N ALA A 46 -5.40 2.60 -8.77
CA ALA A 46 -6.71 2.65 -9.45
C ALA A 46 -6.57 3.14 -10.90
N GLU A 47 -5.93 4.30 -11.06
CA GLU A 47 -5.72 4.93 -12.37
C GLU A 47 -4.59 4.22 -13.14
N GLY A 48 -3.50 3.87 -12.46
CA GLY A 48 -2.32 3.26 -13.09
C GLY A 48 -2.56 1.87 -13.71
N PHE A 49 -3.53 1.11 -13.17
CA PHE A 49 -3.78 -0.28 -13.58
C PHE A 49 -5.24 -0.60 -13.91
N LEU A 50 -6.08 0.43 -14.15
CA LEU A 50 -7.52 0.27 -14.46
C LEU A 50 -8.28 -0.50 -13.37
N LEU A 51 -7.99 -0.19 -12.11
CA LEU A 51 -8.57 -0.82 -10.91
C LEU A 51 -9.66 0.06 -10.26
N ALA A 52 -10.41 0.83 -11.05
CA ALA A 52 -11.44 1.75 -10.55
C ALA A 52 -12.53 1.03 -9.72
N GLU A 53 -12.87 -0.20 -10.07
CA GLU A 53 -13.84 -1.03 -9.32
C GLU A 53 -13.26 -1.59 -8.01
N GLN A 54 -11.95 -1.49 -7.79
CA GLN A 54 -11.27 -2.04 -6.61
C GLN A 54 -11.02 -0.99 -5.51
N THR A 55 -11.63 0.19 -5.60
CA THR A 55 -11.50 1.30 -4.63
C THR A 55 -11.60 0.83 -3.18
N GLY A 56 -12.62 0.04 -2.82
CA GLY A 56 -12.78 -0.47 -1.46
C GLY A 56 -11.66 -1.40 -0.97
N THR A 57 -10.91 -2.04 -1.87
CA THR A 57 -9.70 -2.81 -1.50
C THR A 57 -8.51 -1.87 -1.32
N LEU A 58 -8.37 -0.86 -2.19
CA LEU A 58 -7.30 0.14 -2.12
C LEU A 58 -7.45 1.01 -0.86
N ASP A 59 -8.66 1.38 -0.48
CA ASP A 59 -8.95 2.14 0.75
C ASP A 59 -8.63 1.34 2.01
N ARG A 60 -8.98 0.04 2.02
CA ARG A 60 -8.59 -0.85 3.13
C ARG A 60 -7.06 -0.97 3.25
N LEU A 61 -6.35 -1.10 2.13
CA LEU A 61 -4.89 -1.11 2.12
C LEU A 61 -4.32 0.21 2.66
N ARG A 62 -4.89 1.35 2.27
CA ARG A 62 -4.50 2.66 2.80
C ARG A 62 -4.68 2.73 4.32
N GLY A 63 -5.83 2.29 4.83
CA GLY A 63 -6.10 2.28 6.27
C GLY A 63 -5.12 1.41 7.07
N VAL A 64 -4.72 0.25 6.54
CA VAL A 64 -3.70 -0.59 7.18
C VAL A 64 -2.34 0.11 7.23
N LEU A 65 -1.94 0.79 6.16
CA LEU A 65 -0.69 1.55 6.13
C LEU A 65 -0.71 2.73 7.11
N ASP A 66 -1.83 3.44 7.20
CA ASP A 66 -2.00 4.54 8.15
C ASP A 66 -1.93 4.05 9.61
N ALA A 67 -2.55 2.90 9.92
CA ALA A 67 -2.46 2.30 11.25
C ALA A 67 -1.02 1.91 11.61
N LEU A 68 -0.27 1.35 10.66
CA LEU A 68 1.13 0.99 10.87
C LEU A 68 2.00 2.24 11.12
N VAL A 69 1.77 3.34 10.41
CA VAL A 69 2.50 4.60 10.66
C VAL A 69 2.18 5.17 12.03
N ALA A 70 0.93 5.12 12.46
CA ALA A 70 0.55 5.57 13.80
C ALA A 70 1.23 4.75 14.91
N GLU A 71 1.38 3.44 14.72
CA GLU A 71 2.02 2.54 15.69
C GLU A 71 3.53 2.79 15.83
N VAL A 72 4.24 3.04 14.73
CA VAL A 72 5.71 3.22 14.73
C VAL A 72 6.18 4.65 15.00
N SER A 73 5.27 5.61 14.96
CA SER A 73 5.55 7.03 15.27
C SER A 73 5.15 7.41 16.70
N GLY A 74 4.57 6.47 17.46
CA GLY A 74 4.13 6.64 18.85
C GLY A 74 5.13 6.12 19.88
#